data_AF-A0A6C0FDW7-F1
#
_entry.id   AF-A0A6C0FDW7-F1
#
_cell.length_a   1.000
_cell.length_b   1.000
_cell.length_c   1.000
_cell.angle_alpha   90.00
_cell.angle_beta   90.00
_cell.angle_gamma   90.00
#
_symmetry.space_group_name_H-M   'P 1'
#
loop_
_entity.id
_entity.type
_entity.pdbx_description
1 polymer ?
#
loop_
_entity_poly.entity_id
_entity_poly.type
_entity_poly.pdbx_seq_one_letter_code
_entity_poly.pdbx_strand_id
1 'polypeptide(L)'
;METLPLPITKMKVSKDRWLMTKIKYEEDLTIKDILQDMMNKTYEWINDRNDLEHVSDYDSFKNNFIQTFYEKIAYDSIFMSVSEEELFDLKYLEEINELFLSLKSLNDYYGLKLCDDNFMDYFEFIKHNVVIHEFSDDELSDEDEIH
;
A
#
# COMPACT_ATOMS: atom_id res chain seq x y z
N MET A 1 20.49 9.06 43.88
CA MET A 1 20.54 8.21 42.67
C MET A 1 20.43 9.15 41.49
N GLU A 2 21.52 9.31 40.75
CA GLU A 2 21.54 10.14 39.54
C GLU A 2 20.75 9.44 38.44
N THR A 3 19.69 10.08 37.96
CA THR A 3 18.98 9.62 36.75
C THR A 3 19.82 10.02 35.55
N LEU A 4 20.50 9.05 34.95
CA LEU A 4 21.18 9.26 33.67
C LEU A 4 20.14 9.71 32.62
N PRO A 5 20.38 10.80 31.87
CA PRO A 5 19.50 11.17 30.78
C PRO A 5 19.55 10.06 29.73
N LEU A 6 18.38 9.50 29.41
CA LEU A 6 18.22 8.60 28.28
C LEU A 6 18.76 9.31 27.03
N PRO A 7 19.60 8.66 26.19
CA PRO A 7 20.11 9.30 24.99
C PRO A 7 18.95 9.61 24.05
N ILE A 8 18.62 10.90 23.93
CA ILE A 8 17.69 11.40 22.93
C ILE A 8 18.42 11.32 21.59
N THR A 9 17.94 10.44 20.70
CA THR A 9 17.64 10.69 19.28
C THR A 9 17.76 9.38 18.48
N LYS A 10 16.71 8.55 18.51
CA LYS A 10 16.34 7.82 17.27
C LYS A 10 15.78 8.88 16.32
N MET A 11 16.66 9.68 15.72
CA MET A 11 16.28 10.64 14.70
C MET A 11 15.77 9.82 13.52
N LYS A 12 14.46 9.85 13.25
CA LYS A 12 13.87 9.22 12.07
C LYS A 12 14.65 9.77 10.86
N VAL A 13 15.30 8.88 10.11
CA VAL A 13 16.05 9.26 8.91
C VAL A 13 15.05 9.96 7.99
N SER A 14 15.40 11.12 7.42
CA SER A 14 14.49 11.82 6.50
C SER A 14 14.10 10.94 5.32
N LYS A 15 12.87 11.09 4.81
CA LYS A 15 12.34 10.31 3.68
C LYS A 15 13.33 10.27 2.51
N ASP A 16 13.89 11.41 2.13
CA ASP A 16 14.88 11.50 1.05
C ASP A 16 16.16 10.70 1.33
N ARG A 17 16.68 10.79 2.56
CA ARG A 17 17.91 10.09 2.95
C ARG A 17 17.68 8.58 3.06
N TRP A 18 16.49 8.17 3.49
CA TRP A 18 16.08 6.78 3.51
C TRP A 18 15.96 6.21 2.10
N LEU A 19 15.28 6.92 1.19
CA LEU A 19 15.13 6.55 -0.22
C LEU A 19 16.47 6.39 -0.94
N MET A 20 17.45 7.25 -0.66
CA MET A 20 18.80 7.19 -1.24
C MET A 20 19.71 6.13 -0.60
N THR A 21 19.21 5.35 0.37
CA THR A 21 20.01 4.29 0.99
C THR A 21 20.34 3.24 -0.06
N LYS A 22 21.63 3.00 -0.28
CA LYS A 22 22.10 1.92 -1.15
C LYS A 22 21.80 0.56 -0.55
N ILE A 23 21.39 -0.36 -1.40
CA ILE A 23 21.18 -1.75 -1.02
C ILE A 23 22.54 -2.39 -0.74
N LYS A 24 22.61 -3.25 0.28
CA LYS A 24 23.84 -3.98 0.57
C LYS A 24 24.12 -4.94 -0.58
N TYR A 25 25.37 -4.99 -1.01
CA TYR A 25 25.86 -5.87 -2.09
C TYR A 25 25.41 -5.49 -3.51
N GLU A 26 24.72 -4.35 -3.66
CA GLU A 26 24.33 -3.79 -4.96
C GLU A 26 24.95 -2.39 -5.11
N GLU A 27 25.69 -2.14 -6.19
CA GLU A 27 26.44 -0.89 -6.35
C GLU A 27 25.55 0.28 -6.82
N ASP A 28 24.49 -0.04 -7.56
CA ASP A 28 23.65 0.93 -8.29
C ASP A 28 22.17 0.98 -7.84
N LEU A 29 21.76 0.10 -6.92
CA LEU A 29 20.36 0.05 -6.46
C LEU A 29 20.17 0.76 -5.12
N THR A 30 19.10 1.55 -5.05
CA THR A 30 18.65 2.25 -3.84
C THR A 30 17.31 1.72 -3.36
N ILE A 31 16.96 2.03 -2.11
CA ILE A 31 15.62 1.73 -1.56
C ILE A 31 14.52 2.33 -2.45
N LYS A 32 14.74 3.51 -3.03
CA LYS A 32 13.82 4.12 -3.98
C LYS A 32 13.53 3.23 -5.19
N ASP A 33 14.54 2.59 -5.74
CA ASP A 33 14.40 1.77 -6.95
C ASP A 33 13.58 0.52 -6.67
N ILE A 34 13.80 -0.11 -5.51
CA ILE A 34 13.01 -1.28 -5.08
C ILE A 34 11.58 -0.89 -4.75
N LEU A 35 11.37 0.20 -4.01
CA LEU A 35 10.01 0.68 -3.75
C LEU A 35 9.27 1.04 -5.04
N GLN A 36 9.97 1.57 -6.03
CA GLN A 36 9.38 1.86 -7.33
C GLN A 36 9.02 0.58 -8.10
N ASP A 37 9.85 -0.46 -8.04
CA ASP A 37 9.53 -1.77 -8.62
C ASP A 37 8.31 -2.41 -7.92
N MET A 38 8.29 -2.41 -6.58
CA MET A 38 7.17 -2.91 -5.78
C MET A 38 5.87 -2.15 -6.08
N MET A 39 5.96 -0.81 -6.21
CA MET A 39 4.83 0.05 -6.53
C MET A 39 4.31 -0.23 -7.93
N ASN A 40 5.20 -0.33 -8.93
CA ASN A 40 4.79 -0.63 -10.31
C ASN A 40 4.09 -1.98 -10.41
N LYS A 41 4.61 -3.03 -9.75
CA LYS A 41 3.94 -4.34 -9.71
C LYS A 41 2.56 -4.27 -9.08
N THR A 42 2.41 -3.49 -8.02
CA THR A 42 1.10 -3.28 -7.38
C THR A 42 0.16 -2.50 -8.31
N TYR A 43 0.67 -1.48 -9.00
CA TYR A 43 -0.11 -0.65 -9.92
C TYR A 43 -0.58 -1.43 -11.16
N GLU A 44 0.30 -2.24 -11.73
CA GLU A 44 0.01 -3.15 -12.84
C GLU A 44 -1.02 -4.21 -12.43
N TRP A 45 -0.85 -4.83 -11.26
CA TRP A 45 -1.81 -5.82 -10.75
C TRP A 45 -3.22 -5.23 -10.62
N ILE A 46 -3.36 -3.97 -10.17
CA ILE A 46 -4.66 -3.29 -10.12
C ILE A 46 -5.21 -3.08 -11.54
N ASN A 47 -4.39 -2.62 -12.48
CA ASN A 47 -4.82 -2.38 -13.87
C ASN A 47 -5.19 -3.67 -14.64
N ASP A 48 -4.61 -4.81 -14.25
CA ASP A 48 -4.93 -6.11 -14.82
C ASP A 48 -6.31 -6.62 -14.35
N ARG A 49 -6.91 -6.00 -13.32
CA ARG A 49 -8.28 -6.29 -12.88
C ARG A 49 -9.26 -5.35 -13.57
N ASN A 50 -10.22 -5.94 -14.28
CA ASN A 50 -11.23 -5.18 -15.01
C ASN A 50 -12.27 -4.50 -14.10
N ASP A 51 -12.35 -4.93 -12.85
CA ASP A 51 -13.30 -4.47 -11.85
C ASP A 51 -12.68 -3.58 -10.77
N LEU A 52 -11.36 -3.33 -10.83
CA LEU A 52 -10.67 -2.39 -9.97
C LEU A 52 -10.28 -1.14 -10.73
N GLU A 53 -10.45 0.02 -10.10
CA GLU A 53 -9.90 1.28 -10.58
C GLU A 53 -9.09 1.96 -9.47
N HIS A 54 -8.03 2.67 -9.85
CA HIS A 54 -7.25 3.46 -8.90
C HIS A 54 -8.06 4.67 -8.42
N VAL A 55 -8.07 4.89 -7.11
CA VAL A 55 -8.68 6.09 -6.49
C VAL A 55 -7.93 7.38 -6.89
N SER A 56 -6.65 7.27 -7.26
CA SER A 56 -5.77 8.41 -7.50
C SER A 56 -4.87 8.21 -8.72
N ASP A 57 -4.31 9.31 -9.24
CA ASP A 57 -3.35 9.25 -10.34
C ASP A 57 -2.04 8.52 -9.92
N TYR A 58 -1.24 8.12 -10.92
CA TYR A 58 0.00 7.36 -10.71
C TYR A 58 0.97 8.06 -9.76
N ASP A 59 1.12 9.39 -9.85
CA ASP A 59 2.05 10.14 -9.00
C ASP A 59 1.57 10.20 -7.55
N SER A 60 0.26 10.33 -7.34
CA SER A 60 -0.38 10.30 -6.04
C SER A 60 -0.29 8.91 -5.41
N PHE A 61 -0.59 7.87 -6.19
CA PHE A 61 -0.45 6.47 -5.77
C PHE A 61 0.99 6.16 -5.36
N LYS A 62 1.98 6.58 -6.17
CA LYS A 62 3.40 6.44 -5.87
C LYS A 62 3.78 7.13 -4.57
N ASN A 63 3.35 8.38 -4.38
CA ASN A 63 3.65 9.14 -3.18
C ASN A 63 3.04 8.49 -1.94
N ASN A 64 1.79 8.02 -2.04
CA ASN A 64 1.08 7.29 -0.99
C ASN A 64 1.79 5.99 -0.67
N PHE A 65 2.14 5.17 -1.66
CA PHE A 65 2.89 3.93 -1.48
C PHE A 65 4.19 4.16 -0.69
N ILE A 66 5.03 5.10 -1.14
CA ILE A 66 6.28 5.42 -0.44
C ILE A 66 6.00 5.97 0.96
N GLN A 67 4.93 6.75 1.14
CA GLN A 67 4.53 7.28 2.44
C GLN A 67 4.11 6.17 3.41
N THR A 68 3.32 5.19 2.96
CA THR A 68 2.91 4.02 3.74
C THR A 68 4.12 3.29 4.32
N PHE A 69 5.11 2.98 3.46
CA PHE A 69 6.33 2.30 3.87
C PHE A 69 7.25 3.18 4.75
N TYR A 70 7.20 4.50 4.62
CA TYR A 70 8.03 5.43 5.41
C TYR A 70 7.43 5.77 6.78
N GLU A 71 6.11 5.90 6.88
CA GLU A 71 5.44 6.41 8.07
C GLU A 71 4.95 5.34 9.02
N LYS A 72 4.63 4.12 8.56
CA LYS A 72 3.85 3.15 9.35
C LYS A 72 2.61 3.82 9.98
N ILE A 73 1.93 4.69 9.24
CA ILE A 73 0.77 5.42 9.76
C ILE A 73 -0.50 4.85 9.16
N ALA A 74 -1.37 4.45 10.09
CA ALA A 74 -2.76 4.07 9.91
C ALA A 74 -3.51 5.19 9.18
N TYR A 75 -4.13 4.83 8.05
CA TYR A 75 -5.02 5.71 7.34
C TYR A 75 -6.36 5.77 8.09
N ASP A 76 -6.86 6.98 8.34
CA ASP A 76 -8.24 7.17 8.76
C ASP A 76 -9.16 6.85 7.56
N SER A 77 -9.91 5.78 7.75
CA SER A 77 -10.91 5.13 6.90
C SER A 77 -11.61 6.01 5.84
N ILE A 78 -11.50 5.59 4.56
CA ILE A 78 -12.56 5.81 3.57
C ILE A 78 -13.60 4.70 3.80
N PHE A 79 -14.85 5.11 4.03
CA PHE A 79 -15.91 4.22 4.49
C PHE A 79 -16.51 3.44 3.31
N MET A 80 -15.99 2.24 3.07
CA MET A 80 -16.68 1.19 2.31
C MET A 80 -17.85 0.67 3.17
N SER A 81 -18.97 0.28 2.57
CA SER A 81 -20.05 -0.33 3.36
C SER A 81 -19.56 -1.66 3.97
N VAL A 82 -20.06 -2.04 5.17
CA VAL A 82 -19.63 -3.28 5.85
C VAL A 82 -19.79 -4.51 4.93
N SER A 83 -20.81 -4.51 4.06
CA SER A 83 -21.03 -5.56 3.07
C SER A 83 -20.00 -5.58 1.93
N GLU A 84 -19.60 -4.41 1.42
CA GLU A 84 -18.55 -4.32 0.38
C GLU A 84 -17.18 -4.67 0.95
N GLU A 85 -16.92 -4.34 2.21
CA GLU A 85 -15.68 -4.67 2.91
C GLU A 85 -15.50 -6.19 3.06
N GLU A 86 -16.54 -6.92 3.48
CA GLU A 86 -16.48 -8.38 3.58
C GLU A 86 -16.34 -9.05 2.20
N LEU A 87 -16.95 -8.47 1.14
CA LEU A 87 -16.85 -8.97 -0.23
C LEU A 87 -15.46 -8.74 -0.85
N PHE A 88 -14.87 -7.56 -0.64
CA PHE A 88 -13.48 -7.28 -1.01
C PHE A 88 -12.55 -8.31 -0.38
N ASP A 89 -12.71 -8.53 0.93
CA ASP A 89 -11.89 -9.46 1.68
C ASP A 89 -12.02 -10.88 1.14
N LEU A 90 -13.24 -11.38 0.94
CA LEU A 90 -13.44 -12.73 0.38
C LEU A 90 -12.86 -12.90 -1.02
N LYS A 91 -12.92 -11.86 -1.87
CA LYS A 91 -12.49 -11.93 -3.27
C LYS A 91 -10.98 -11.82 -3.42
N TYR A 92 -10.36 -10.92 -2.67
CA TYR A 92 -8.98 -10.47 -2.93
C TYR A 92 -7.95 -10.90 -1.88
N LEU A 93 -8.37 -11.45 -0.74
CA LEU A 93 -7.45 -11.84 0.34
C LEU A 93 -6.32 -12.78 -0.14
N GLU A 94 -6.66 -13.81 -0.92
CA GLU A 94 -5.67 -14.77 -1.41
C GLU A 94 -4.72 -14.14 -2.43
N GLU A 95 -5.25 -13.42 -3.41
CA GLU A 95 -4.48 -12.81 -4.49
C GLU A 95 -3.57 -11.68 -3.99
N ILE A 96 -4.06 -10.86 -3.06
CA ILE A 96 -3.26 -9.80 -2.42
C ILE A 96 -2.19 -10.44 -1.53
N ASN A 97 -2.46 -11.59 -0.91
CA ASN A 97 -1.45 -12.31 -0.13
C ASN A 97 -0.35 -12.88 -1.03
N GLU A 98 -0.69 -13.43 -2.20
CA GLU A 98 0.33 -13.85 -3.18
C GLU A 98 1.19 -12.67 -3.65
N LEU A 99 0.57 -11.54 -3.95
CA LEU A 99 1.28 -10.31 -4.31
C LEU A 99 2.20 -9.88 -3.17
N PHE A 100 1.70 -9.83 -1.93
CA PHE A 100 2.50 -9.51 -0.74
C PHE A 100 3.70 -10.45 -0.57
N LEU A 101 3.50 -11.75 -0.75
CA LEU A 101 4.59 -12.73 -0.67
C LEU A 101 5.64 -12.52 -1.76
N SER A 102 5.23 -12.13 -2.97
CA SER A 102 6.16 -11.78 -4.05
C SER A 102 7.01 -10.55 -3.68
N LEU A 103 6.40 -9.53 -3.09
CA LEU A 103 7.07 -8.31 -2.65
C LEU A 103 8.00 -8.59 -1.47
N LYS A 104 7.55 -9.43 -0.52
CA LYS A 104 8.37 -9.91 0.59
C LYS A 104 9.57 -10.69 0.10
N SER A 105 9.41 -11.55 -0.91
CA SER A 105 10.53 -12.31 -1.48
C SER A 105 11.62 -11.39 -2.06
N LEU A 106 11.24 -10.28 -2.70
CA LEU A 106 12.17 -9.25 -3.17
C LEU A 106 12.83 -8.52 -2.02
N ASN A 107 12.05 -8.13 -1.01
CA ASN A 107 12.56 -7.49 0.19
C ASN A 107 13.60 -8.38 0.91
N ASP A 108 13.31 -9.67 1.07
CA ASP A 108 14.19 -10.66 1.70
C ASP A 108 15.44 -10.93 0.85
N TYR A 109 15.29 -11.03 -0.47
CA TYR A 109 16.42 -11.21 -1.41
C TYR A 109 17.47 -10.11 -1.25
N TYR A 110 17.04 -8.85 -1.15
CA TYR A 110 17.93 -7.71 -0.95
C TYR A 110 18.29 -7.44 0.52
N GLY A 111 17.83 -8.28 1.46
CA GLY A 111 18.05 -8.11 2.90
C GLY A 111 17.47 -6.81 3.45
N LEU A 112 16.40 -6.32 2.83
CA LEU A 112 15.70 -5.11 3.18
C LEU A 112 14.69 -5.40 4.31
N LYS A 113 14.37 -4.38 5.10
CA LYS A 113 13.34 -4.44 6.15
C LYS A 113 12.23 -3.44 5.83
N LEU A 114 11.75 -3.47 4.59
CA LEU A 114 10.71 -2.56 4.10
C LEU A 114 9.32 -3.08 4.43
N CYS A 115 9.06 -4.38 4.24
CA CYS A 115 7.85 -5.02 4.72
C CYS A 115 8.10 -5.53 6.15
N ASP A 116 7.41 -5.00 7.16
CA ASP A 116 7.49 -5.50 8.55
C ASP A 116 6.77 -6.85 8.75
N ASP A 117 6.72 -7.70 7.73
CA ASP A 117 5.91 -8.94 7.70
C ASP A 117 4.41 -8.73 7.94
N ASN A 118 3.94 -7.47 7.93
CA ASN A 118 2.55 -7.15 8.20
C ASN A 118 1.73 -7.11 6.90
N PHE A 119 1.16 -8.27 6.56
CA PHE A 119 0.23 -8.40 5.44
C PHE A 119 -0.97 -7.46 5.57
N MET A 120 -1.51 -7.27 6.79
CA MET A 120 -2.72 -6.47 6.99
C MET A 120 -2.52 -5.01 6.62
N ASP A 121 -1.35 -4.42 6.92
CA ASP A 121 -1.04 -3.04 6.52
C ASP A 121 -1.01 -2.88 4.99
N TYR A 122 -0.49 -3.88 4.28
CA TYR A 122 -0.44 -3.88 2.82
C TYR A 122 -1.82 -4.13 2.20
N PHE A 123 -2.59 -5.01 2.80
CA PHE A 123 -3.95 -5.33 2.40
C PHE A 123 -4.87 -4.12 2.55
N GLU A 124 -4.83 -3.45 3.71
CA GLU A 124 -5.54 -2.20 3.94
C GLU A 124 -5.08 -1.10 2.98
N PHE A 125 -3.77 -1.01 2.68
CA PHE A 125 -3.28 -0.04 1.71
C PHE A 125 -3.92 -0.24 0.33
N ILE A 126 -3.98 -1.48 -0.18
CA ILE A 126 -4.62 -1.74 -1.48
C ILE A 126 -6.09 -1.39 -1.41
N LYS A 127 -6.80 -1.86 -0.39
CA LYS A 127 -8.23 -1.60 -0.18
C LYS A 127 -8.56 -0.10 -0.21
N HIS A 128 -7.70 0.75 0.34
CA HIS A 128 -7.90 2.20 0.33
C HIS A 128 -7.54 2.90 -0.98
N ASN A 129 -6.74 2.27 -1.85
CA ASN A 129 -6.28 2.90 -3.09
C ASN A 129 -7.04 2.38 -4.32
N VAL A 130 -8.03 1.50 -4.15
CA VAL A 130 -8.85 0.96 -5.23
C VAL A 130 -10.34 1.18 -4.99
N VAL A 131 -11.08 1.35 -6.09
CA VAL A 131 -12.54 1.31 -6.14
C VAL A 131 -12.94 0.03 -6.85
N ILE A 132 -13.92 -0.71 -6.31
CA ILE A 132 -14.48 -1.88 -6.98
C ILE A 132 -15.78 -1.49 -7.69
N HIS A 133 -15.80 -1.66 -9.00
CA HIS A 133 -16.97 -1.34 -9.83
C HIS A 133 -17.98 -2.48 -9.93
N GLU A 134 -17.62 -3.69 -9.51
CA GLU A 134 -18.54 -4.83 -9.51
C GLU A 134 -19.64 -4.72 -8.44
N PHE A 135 -19.48 -3.81 -7.47
CA PHE A 135 -20.42 -3.61 -6.35
C PHE A 135 -21.14 -2.27 -6.39
N SER A 136 -20.83 -1.39 -7.36
CA SER A 136 -21.70 -0.27 -7.70
C SER A 136 -22.90 -0.82 -8.45
N ASP A 137 -23.81 -1.48 -7.75
CA ASP A 137 -25.16 -1.66 -8.27
C ASP A 137 -25.68 -0.25 -8.58
N ASP A 138 -25.99 -0.05 -9.86
CA ASP A 138 -26.87 1.01 -10.35
C ASP A 138 -28.25 0.87 -9.64
N GLU A 139 -28.34 1.21 -8.37
CA GLU A 139 -29.61 1.45 -7.67
C GLU A 139 -29.88 2.94 -7.53
N LEU A 140 -29.76 3.72 -8.62
CA LEU A 140 -30.46 5.01 -8.75
C LEU A 140 -30.74 5.33 -10.23
N SER A 141 -31.63 4.56 -10.87
CA SER A 141 -32.53 5.16 -11.86
C SER A 141 -33.88 5.42 -11.18
N ASP A 142 -33.93 6.47 -10.36
CA ASP A 142 -35.19 7.16 -10.06
C ASP A 142 -35.63 7.93 -11.33
N GLU A 143 -36.08 7.20 -12.35
CA GLU A 143 -37.00 7.66 -13.40
C GLU A 143 -38.19 6.67 -13.28
N ASP A 144 -39.34 7.03 -12.72
CA ASP A 144 -40.25 8.00 -13.31
C ASP A 144 -41.03 8.82 -12.27
N GLU A 145 -40.93 10.12 -12.52
CA GLU A 145 -41.78 11.21 -12.09
C GLU A 145 -43.28 10.89 -12.29
N ILE A 146 -44.03 10.88 -11.18
CA ILE A 146 -45.41 11.37 -11.01
C ILE A 146 -46.34 11.26 -12.25
N HIS A 147 -47.25 10.28 -12.24
CA HIS A 147 -48.51 10.34 -13.01
C HIS A 147 -49.63 11.04 -12.23
#